data_AF-A0A832BNP0-F1
#
_entry.id   AF-A0A832BNP0-F1
#
_cell.length_a   1.000
_cell.length_b   1.000
_cell.length_c   1.000
_cell.angle_alpha   90.00
_cell.angle_beta   90.00
_cell.angle_gamma   90.00
#
_symmetry.space_group_name_H-M   'P 1'
#
loop_
_entity.id
_entity.type
_entity.pdbx_description
1 polymer ?
#
loop_
_entity_poly.entity_id
_entity_poly.type
_entity_poly.pdbx_seq_one_letter_code
_entity_poly.pdbx_strand_id
1 'polypeptide(L)'
;MNEKAVSETLSYILIFGVVITTLSIVYTQVYSSTLETSQKFKIEGIRESFRKIYNVFIFSVYGDAKLQQIQIELQGGTLSIEDKTHVSILIGNESFEFYTKSLEYQLGDYRISFENGALW
;
A
#
# COMPACT_ATOMS: atom_id res chain seq x y z
N MET A 1 -59.06 18.20 -17.56
CA MET A 1 -58.21 18.69 -16.44
C MET A 1 -57.25 17.63 -15.91
N ASN A 2 -57.63 16.36 -15.82
CA ASN A 2 -56.78 15.31 -15.25
C ASN A 2 -55.50 15.00 -16.06
N GLU A 3 -55.58 14.96 -17.39
CA GLU A 3 -54.44 14.59 -18.26
C GLU A 3 -53.28 15.59 -18.22
N LYS A 4 -53.56 16.89 -18.07
CA LYS A 4 -52.50 17.92 -17.94
C LYS A 4 -51.70 17.75 -16.65
N ALA A 5 -52.38 17.54 -15.53
CA ALA A 5 -51.73 17.32 -14.24
C ALA A 5 -50.90 16.03 -14.23
N VAL A 6 -51.39 14.96 -14.88
CA VAL A 6 -50.64 13.70 -15.03
C VAL A 6 -49.39 13.91 -15.91
N SER A 7 -49.51 14.60 -17.04
CA SER A 7 -48.38 14.90 -17.95
C SER A 7 -47.29 15.74 -17.29
N GLU A 8 -47.69 16.74 -16.52
CA GLU A 8 -46.78 17.62 -15.80
C GLU A 8 -46.03 16.85 -14.70
N THR A 9 -46.74 16.00 -13.95
CA THR A 9 -46.13 15.12 -12.94
C THR A 9 -45.15 14.12 -13.59
N LEU A 10 -45.49 13.57 -14.75
CA LEU A 10 -44.61 12.64 -15.49
C LEU A 10 -43.30 13.32 -15.88
N SER A 11 -43.39 14.57 -16.32
CA SER A 11 -42.23 15.38 -16.72
C SER A 11 -41.31 15.67 -15.53
N TYR A 12 -41.89 15.98 -14.36
CA TYR A 12 -41.13 16.13 -13.12
C TYR A 12 -40.43 14.85 -12.69
N ILE A 13 -41.10 13.70 -12.78
CA ILE A 13 -40.50 12.40 -12.44
C ILE A 13 -39.35 12.08 -13.40
N LEU A 14 -39.49 12.38 -14.68
CA LEU A 14 -38.42 12.17 -15.67
C LEU A 14 -37.21 13.05 -15.39
N ILE A 15 -37.42 14.34 -15.13
CA ILE A 15 -36.32 15.26 -14.76
C ILE A 15 -35.64 14.78 -13.48
N PHE A 16 -36.43 14.40 -12.48
CA PHE A 16 -35.91 13.86 -11.22
C PHE A 16 -35.07 12.59 -11.45
N GLY A 17 -35.54 11.68 -12.30
CA GLY A 17 -34.81 10.47 -12.68
C GLY A 17 -33.46 10.77 -13.34
N VAL A 18 -33.43 11.75 -14.25
CA VAL A 18 -32.18 12.20 -14.91
C VAL A 18 -31.20 12.78 -13.88
N VAL A 19 -31.69 13.61 -12.96
CA VAL A 19 -30.87 14.22 -11.91
C VAL A 19 -30.28 13.15 -10.98
N ILE A 20 -31.10 12.22 -10.48
CA ILE A 20 -30.64 11.15 -9.59
C ILE A 20 -29.64 10.23 -10.29
N THR A 21 -29.87 9.90 -11.56
CA THR A 21 -28.94 9.07 -12.35
C THR A 21 -27.59 9.76 -12.51
N THR A 22 -27.60 11.07 -12.83
CA THR A 22 -26.39 11.86 -12.98
C THR A 22 -25.60 11.93 -11.67
N LEU A 23 -26.28 12.19 -10.55
CA LEU A 23 -25.66 12.21 -9.23
C LEU A 23 -25.06 10.85 -8.85
N SER A 24 -25.74 9.75 -9.19
CA SER A 24 -25.27 8.39 -8.91
C SER A 24 -23.98 8.07 -9.66
N ILE A 25 -23.89 8.47 -10.94
CA ILE A 25 -22.68 8.28 -11.76
C ILE A 25 -21.53 9.09 -11.17
N VAL A 26 -21.75 10.38 -10.88
CA VAL A 26 -20.73 11.25 -10.29
C VAL A 26 -20.24 10.69 -8.96
N TYR A 27 -21.16 10.30 -8.08
CA TYR A 27 -20.81 9.74 -6.78
C TYR A 27 -19.96 8.47 -6.91
N THR A 28 -20.38 7.54 -7.77
CA THR A 28 -19.67 6.27 -7.99
C THR A 28 -18.26 6.51 -8.50
N GLN A 29 -18.10 7.42 -9.47
CA GLN A 29 -16.81 7.70 -10.09
C GLN A 29 -15.85 8.46 -9.15
N VAL A 30 -16.37 9.44 -8.42
CA VAL A 30 -15.56 10.17 -7.41
C VAL A 30 -15.14 9.24 -6.28
N TYR A 31 -16.05 8.38 -5.81
CA TYR A 31 -15.75 7.42 -4.75
C TYR A 31 -14.66 6.43 -5.17
N SER A 32 -14.79 5.80 -6.35
CA SER A 32 -13.80 4.83 -6.84
C SER A 32 -12.43 5.48 -7.06
N SER A 33 -12.38 6.65 -7.71
CA SER A 33 -11.12 7.36 -7.94
C SER A 33 -10.45 7.81 -6.64
N THR A 34 -11.23 8.25 -5.65
CA THR A 34 -10.68 8.67 -4.35
C THR A 34 -10.13 7.47 -3.57
N LEU A 35 -10.84 6.34 -3.60
CA LEU A 35 -10.42 5.13 -2.90
C LEU A 35 -9.13 4.56 -3.48
N GLU A 36 -9.05 4.42 -4.81
CA GLU A 36 -7.84 3.96 -5.51
C GLU A 36 -6.66 4.90 -5.26
N THR A 37 -6.89 6.20 -5.33
CA THR A 37 -5.86 7.22 -5.10
C THR A 37 -5.36 7.16 -3.66
N SER A 38 -6.26 7.03 -2.68
CA SER A 38 -5.90 6.90 -1.27
C SER A 38 -5.06 5.65 -1.01
N GLN A 39 -5.44 4.50 -1.58
CA GLN A 39 -4.68 3.25 -1.46
C GLN A 39 -3.28 3.38 -2.08
N LYS A 40 -3.17 3.98 -3.27
CA LYS A 40 -1.88 4.21 -3.93
C LYS A 40 -0.96 5.11 -3.10
N PHE A 41 -1.48 6.19 -2.51
CA PHE A 41 -0.71 7.07 -1.64
C PHE A 41 -0.23 6.37 -0.36
N LYS A 42 -1.05 5.50 0.23
CA LYS A 42 -0.65 4.69 1.39
C LYS A 42 0.53 3.77 1.05
N ILE A 43 0.46 3.06 -0.07
CA ILE A 43 1.53 2.15 -0.53
C ILE A 43 2.83 2.93 -0.78
N GLU A 44 2.75 4.06 -1.48
CA GLU A 44 3.95 4.86 -1.78
C GLU A 44 4.57 5.45 -0.50
N GLY A 45 3.74 5.90 0.46
CA GLY A 45 4.20 6.35 1.76
C GLY A 45 4.93 5.25 2.57
N ILE A 46 4.46 4.01 2.49
CA ILE A 46 5.13 2.85 3.11
C ILE A 46 6.45 2.56 2.39
N ARG A 47 6.48 2.56 1.05
CA ARG A 47 7.70 2.36 0.27
C ARG A 47 8.77 3.39 0.61
N GLU A 48 8.39 4.66 0.73
CA GLU A 48 9.30 5.72 1.15
C GLU A 48 9.77 5.56 2.61
N SER A 49 8.91 5.05 3.49
CA SER A 49 9.30 4.72 4.88
C SER A 49 10.33 3.58 4.92
N PHE A 50 10.14 2.53 4.12
CA PHE A 50 11.12 1.44 3.98
C PHE A 50 12.43 1.91 3.34
N ARG A 51 12.38 2.80 2.36
CA ARG A 51 13.58 3.41 1.76
C ARG A 51 14.39 4.20 2.79
N LYS A 52 13.74 4.87 3.74
CA LYS A 52 14.45 5.52 4.87
C LYS A 52 15.15 4.51 5.77
N ILE A 53 14.50 3.37 6.07
CA ILE A 53 15.13 2.28 6.83
C ILE A 53 16.39 1.78 6.11
N TYR A 54 16.29 1.54 4.81
CA TYR A 54 17.43 1.12 3.97
C TYR A 54 18.59 2.11 4.04
N ASN A 55 18.31 3.40 3.87
CA ASN A 55 19.35 4.43 3.90
C ASN A 55 20.09 4.43 5.26
N VAL A 56 19.34 4.36 6.37
CA VAL A 56 19.94 4.29 7.71
C VAL A 56 20.77 3.01 7.88
N PHE A 57 20.28 1.87 7.40
CA PHE A 57 21.03 0.60 7.44
C PHE A 57 22.35 0.71 6.69
N ILE A 58 22.36 1.28 5.48
CA ILE A 58 23.59 1.48 4.71
C ILE A 58 24.56 2.39 5.45
N PHE A 59 24.09 3.52 5.97
CA PHE A 59 24.96 4.44 6.69
C PHE A 59 25.48 3.85 8.00
N SER A 60 24.70 2.99 8.67
CA SER A 60 25.12 2.33 9.91
C SER A 60 26.07 1.15 9.68
N VAL A 61 25.87 0.36 8.62
CA VAL A 61 26.67 -0.84 8.33
C VAL A 61 27.96 -0.48 7.60
N TYR A 62 27.91 0.45 6.65
CA TYR A 62 29.05 0.80 5.78
C TYR A 62 29.64 2.18 6.05
N GLY A 63 28.94 3.04 6.81
CA GLY A 63 29.28 4.46 6.97
C GLY A 63 29.90 4.85 8.31
N ASP A 64 30.27 3.89 9.17
CA ASP A 64 30.89 4.14 10.49
C ASP A 64 30.04 5.06 11.41
N ALA A 65 28.72 5.09 11.18
CA ALA A 65 27.80 6.00 11.85
C ALA A 65 27.40 5.48 13.24
N LYS A 66 27.56 6.34 14.27
CA LYS A 66 27.04 6.09 15.62
C LYS A 66 25.51 5.89 15.59
N LEU A 67 25.03 4.97 16.44
CA LEU A 67 23.63 4.65 16.77
C LEU A 67 22.59 5.59 16.12
N GLN A 68 21.94 5.10 15.07
CA GLN A 68 20.87 5.82 14.38
C GLN A 68 19.50 5.32 14.87
N GLN A 69 18.68 6.24 15.36
CA GLN A 69 17.29 5.96 15.74
C GLN A 69 16.38 6.14 14.53
N ILE A 70 15.51 5.16 14.27
CA ILE A 70 14.49 5.23 13.21
C ILE A 70 13.12 5.19 13.87
N GLN A 71 12.25 6.11 13.47
CA GLN A 71 10.83 6.07 13.82
C GLN A 71 10.03 5.66 12.57
N ILE A 72 9.23 4.60 12.71
CA ILE A 72 8.42 4.03 11.63
C ILE A 72 6.96 4.15 12.04
N GLU A 73 6.12 4.67 11.15
CA GLU A 73 4.67 4.71 11.34
C GLU A 73 4.02 3.59 10.53
N LEU A 74 3.51 2.59 11.23
CA LEU A 74 2.83 1.45 10.62
C LEU A 74 1.36 1.83 10.43
N GLN A 75 0.98 2.21 9.19
CA GLN A 75 -0.37 2.68 8.83
C GLN A 75 -1.45 1.56 8.85
N GLY A 76 -1.49 0.75 9.91
CA GLY A 76 -2.46 -0.33 10.12
C GLY A 76 -2.02 -1.71 9.62
N GLY A 77 -0.82 -1.85 9.06
CA GLY A 77 -0.24 -3.13 8.65
C GLY A 77 0.66 -3.76 9.72
N THR A 78 1.05 -5.02 9.50
CA THR A 78 1.92 -5.78 10.41
C THR A 78 3.35 -5.76 9.89
N LEU A 79 4.31 -5.52 10.79
CA LEU A 79 5.74 -5.66 10.54
C LEU A 79 6.22 -6.94 11.21
N SER A 80 6.84 -7.83 10.44
CA SER A 80 7.37 -9.11 10.93
C SER A 80 8.79 -9.34 10.42
N ILE A 81 9.61 -9.98 11.24
CA ILE A 81 10.92 -10.49 10.82
C ILE A 81 10.73 -11.97 10.56
N GLU A 82 11.08 -12.42 9.36
CA GLU A 82 10.99 -13.81 8.96
C GLU A 82 12.38 -14.40 8.68
N ASP A 83 12.61 -15.64 9.12
CA ASP A 83 13.79 -16.44 8.77
C ASP A 83 13.36 -17.46 7.71
N LYS A 84 13.28 -17.02 6.43
CA LYS A 84 12.74 -17.86 5.34
C LYS A 84 13.81 -18.56 4.51
N THR A 85 14.99 -17.98 4.32
CA THR A 85 15.99 -18.55 3.39
C THR A 85 17.18 -19.09 4.17
N HIS A 86 17.37 -20.42 4.12
CA HIS A 86 18.63 -21.05 4.53
C HIS A 86 19.58 -21.05 3.34
N VAL A 87 20.73 -20.41 3.50
CA VAL A 87 21.79 -20.36 2.50
C VAL A 87 22.96 -21.18 3.01
N SER A 88 23.33 -22.20 2.24
CA SER A 88 24.54 -22.98 2.45
C SER A 88 25.52 -22.69 1.32
N ILE A 89 26.70 -22.17 1.67
CA ILE A 89 27.80 -21.98 0.73
C ILE A 89 28.87 -23.02 1.04
N LEU A 90 29.25 -23.81 0.03
CA LEU A 90 30.35 -24.78 0.11
C LEU A 90 31.57 -24.24 -0.64
N ILE A 91 32.70 -24.12 0.05
CA ILE A 91 34.00 -23.75 -0.53
C ILE A 91 35.00 -24.84 -0.15
N GLY A 92 35.35 -25.71 -1.09
CA GLY A 92 36.22 -26.85 -0.83
C GLY A 92 35.57 -27.83 0.16
N ASN A 93 36.20 -28.02 1.32
CA ASN A 93 35.71 -28.88 2.41
C ASN A 93 34.97 -28.10 3.52
N GLU A 94 34.80 -26.79 3.39
CA GLU A 94 34.12 -25.95 4.37
C GLU A 94 32.70 -25.62 3.91
N SER A 95 31.74 -25.66 4.84
CA SER A 95 30.36 -25.25 4.64
C SER A 95 30.04 -24.08 5.56
N PHE A 96 29.48 -23.02 4.97
CA PHE A 96 28.98 -21.85 5.66
C PHE A 96 27.46 -21.86 5.58
N GLU A 97 26.80 -21.92 6.74
CA GLU A 97 25.35 -21.84 6.84
C GLU A 97 24.94 -20.49 7.42
N PHE A 98 24.01 -19.81 6.75
CA PHE A 98 23.38 -18.61 7.28
C PHE A 98 21.91 -18.53 6.88
N TYR A 99 21.13 -17.91 7.75
CA TYR A 99 19.74 -17.60 7.47
C TYR A 99 19.64 -16.16 6.98
N THR A 100 18.96 -15.93 5.86
CA THR A 100 18.58 -14.57 5.48
C THR A 100 17.35 -14.20 6.29
N LYS A 101 17.50 -13.13 7.08
CA LYS A 101 16.39 -12.50 7.78
C LYS A 101 15.79 -11.47 6.84
N SER A 102 14.52 -11.64 6.50
CA SER A 102 13.77 -10.64 5.76
C SER A 102 12.91 -9.83 6.74
N LEU A 103 12.82 -8.52 6.48
CA LEU A 103 11.83 -7.67 7.12
C LEU A 103 10.63 -7.57 6.18
N GLU A 104 9.51 -8.14 6.60
CA GLU A 104 8.27 -8.18 5.82
C GLU A 104 7.24 -7.22 6.42
N TYR A 105 6.60 -6.43 5.56
CA TYR A 105 5.42 -5.64 5.91
C TYR A 105 4.23 -6.06 5.07
N GLN A 106 3.12 -6.37 5.74
CA GLN A 106 1.88 -6.77 5.10
C GLN A 106 0.74 -5.80 5.43
N LEU A 107 0.04 -5.34 4.38
CA LEU A 107 -1.17 -4.53 4.45
C LEU A 107 -2.22 -5.08 3.48
N GLY A 108 -3.18 -5.86 4.00
CA GLY A 108 -4.14 -6.58 3.16
C GLY A 108 -3.42 -7.59 2.26
N ASP A 109 -3.64 -7.48 0.94
CA ASP A 109 -2.98 -8.31 -0.08
C ASP A 109 -1.60 -7.77 -0.50
N TYR A 110 -1.21 -6.58 -0.03
CA TYR A 110 0.09 -6.01 -0.34
C TYR A 110 1.14 -6.51 0.64
N ARG A 111 2.26 -6.97 0.07
CA ARG A 111 3.44 -7.43 0.81
C ARG A 111 4.66 -6.69 0.28
N ILE A 112 5.42 -6.13 1.20
CA ILE A 112 6.73 -5.53 0.92
C ILE A 112 7.75 -6.34 1.69
N SER A 113 8.77 -6.85 1.01
CA SER A 113 9.86 -7.58 1.62
C SER A 113 11.17 -6.82 1.44
N PHE A 114 11.92 -6.73 2.53
CA PHE A 114 13.28 -6.24 2.53
C PHE A 114 14.23 -7.38 2.89
N GLU A 115 15.05 -7.80 1.93
CA GLU A 115 16.02 -8.88 2.10
C GLU A 115 17.30 -8.56 1.31
N ASN A 116 18.46 -8.82 1.94
CA ASN A 116 19.79 -8.63 1.34
C ASN A 116 20.02 -7.26 0.65
N GLY A 117 19.40 -6.19 1.17
CA GLY A 117 19.56 -4.84 0.64
C GLY A 117 18.69 -4.50 -0.56
N ALA A 118 17.81 -5.40 -1.00
CA ALA A 118 16.82 -5.12 -2.03
C ALA A 118 15.41 -5.00 -1.41
N LEU A 119 14.60 -4.14 -2.02
CA LEU A 119 13.20 -3.91 -1.68
C LEU A 119 12.33 -4.42 -2.83
N TRP A 120 11.40 -5.33 -2.56
CA TRP A 120 10.44 -5.82 -3.56
C TRP A 120 9.05 -6.04 -3.00
#